data_AF-A0AA35PDT1-F1
#
_entry.id   AF-A0AA35PDT1-F1
#
_cell.length_a   1.000
_cell.length_b   1.000
_cell.length_c   1.000
_cell.angle_alpha   90.00
_cell.angle_beta   90.00
_cell.angle_gamma   90.00
#
_symmetry.space_group_name_H-M   'P 1'
#
loop_
_entity.id
_entity.type
_entity.pdbx_description
1 polymer ?
#
loop_
_entity_poly.entity_id
_entity_poly.type
_entity_poly.pdbx_seq_one_letter_code
_entity_poly.pdbx_strand_id
1 'polypeptide(L)'
;MAWLEVVSESGGRRHRVALCSLTALGLLLLGVLTYVPPLLVAYRSHGFWLKRSSYAEQPSVRFRHEVLLVGLMEGGDFVGWSSFPACNRLLGDRLRVPLVSAREEDSNQDGMMDLLNFRLELPLQATEQIVGIQLILTFTYQLQRMSTFVMQCMAFWQASSPLPGSKVFVSGDLKLHQRQPLSHTGLDSRYNVSVINGTSPFAQDYDLVNIVAAYQERNVTTILSGPGPIWVVGRAPDAPFVVQTTIHYPVELILYPLATRWL
;
A
#
# COMPACT_ATOMS: atom_id res chain seq x y z
N MET A 1 7.42 50.16 -43.05
CA MET A 1 6.00 50.35 -42.66
C MET A 1 5.29 49.03 -42.95
N ALA A 2 5.06 48.21 -41.92
CA ALA A 2 4.40 46.92 -42.10
C ALA A 2 2.87 47.11 -42.06
N TRP A 3 2.16 46.32 -42.86
CA TRP A 3 0.72 46.45 -43.09
C TRP A 3 0.08 45.10 -42.78
N LEU A 4 -1.05 45.12 -42.06
CA LEU A 4 -1.87 43.93 -41.83
C LEU A 4 -2.99 43.93 -42.88
N GLU A 5 -3.03 42.91 -43.74
CA GLU A 5 -4.10 42.73 -44.71
C GLU A 5 -5.24 41.94 -44.03
N VAL A 6 -6.39 42.59 -43.85
CA VAL A 6 -7.63 41.92 -43.43
C VAL A 6 -8.50 41.76 -44.67
N VAL A 7 -8.72 40.52 -45.09
CA VAL A 7 -9.55 40.19 -46.25
C VAL A 7 -11.00 40.11 -45.81
N SER A 8 -11.90 40.81 -46.51
CA SER A 8 -13.33 40.52 -46.50
C SER A 8 -13.77 40.05 -47.88
N GLU A 9 -14.50 38.94 -47.93
CA GLU A 9 -15.27 38.55 -49.11
C GLU A 9 -16.69 39.08 -48.93
N SER A 10 -17.23 39.90 -49.84
CA SER A 10 -17.74 39.46 -51.15
C SER A 10 -17.74 40.64 -52.14
N GLY A 11 -16.56 41.21 -52.39
CA GLY A 11 -16.44 42.35 -53.32
C GLY A 11 -15.02 42.82 -53.63
N GLY A 12 -14.00 41.99 -53.43
CA GLY A 12 -12.63 42.24 -53.91
C GLY A 12 -11.92 43.50 -53.38
N ARG A 13 -12.43 44.17 -52.35
CA ARG A 13 -11.76 45.34 -51.76
C ARG A 13 -10.87 44.94 -50.59
N ARG A 14 -9.56 45.02 -50.82
CA ARG A 14 -8.53 44.83 -49.78
C ARG A 14 -8.38 46.09 -48.95
N HIS A 15 -8.70 46.02 -47.66
CA HIS A 15 -8.45 47.11 -46.72
C HIS A 15 -7.08 46.92 -46.04
N ARG A 16 -6.18 47.89 -46.24
CA ARG A 16 -4.85 47.93 -45.61
C ARG A 16 -4.92 48.79 -44.37
N VAL A 17 -4.67 48.20 -43.19
CA VAL A 17 -4.70 48.92 -41.92
C VAL A 17 -3.26 49.21 -41.49
N ALA A 18 -2.95 50.48 -41.22
CA ALA A 18 -1.66 50.90 -40.69
C ALA A 18 -1.50 50.43 -39.23
N LEU A 19 -0.32 49.91 -38.87
CA LEU A 19 -0.04 49.33 -37.55
C LEU A 19 -0.25 50.28 -36.35
N CYS A 20 -0.21 51.60 -36.55
CA CYS A 20 -0.41 52.61 -35.50
C CYS A 20 -1.84 53.23 -35.48
N SER A 21 -2.85 52.52 -35.97
CA SER A 21 -4.25 52.98 -35.94
C SER A 21 -5.02 52.44 -34.73
N LEU A 22 -6.03 53.18 -34.25
CA LEU A 22 -6.93 52.75 -33.16
C LEU A 22 -7.58 51.37 -33.45
N THR A 23 -7.81 51.05 -34.72
CA THR A 23 -8.32 49.75 -35.18
C THR A 23 -7.30 48.61 -35.00
N ALA A 24 -6.01 48.86 -35.22
CA ALA A 24 -4.96 47.87 -34.93
C ALA A 24 -4.83 47.60 -33.43
N LEU A 25 -4.97 48.64 -32.58
CA LEU A 25 -5.01 48.50 -31.13
C LEU A 25 -6.24 47.70 -30.65
N GLY A 26 -7.42 47.96 -31.23
CA GLY A 26 -8.64 47.21 -30.94
C GLY A 26 -8.53 45.72 -31.29
N LEU A 27 -7.96 45.39 -32.45
CA LEU A 27 -7.71 43.99 -32.86
C LEU A 27 -6.68 43.30 -31.96
N LEU A 28 -5.62 44.02 -31.54
CA LEU A 28 -4.65 43.50 -30.59
C LEU A 28 -5.30 43.21 -29.23
N LEU A 29 -6.11 44.14 -28.72
CA LEU A 29 -6.82 43.96 -27.45
C LEU A 29 -7.81 42.79 -27.50
N LEU A 30 -8.55 42.65 -28.61
CA LEU A 30 -9.41 41.49 -28.87
C LEU A 30 -8.62 40.19 -28.92
N GLY A 31 -7.46 40.18 -29.61
CA GLY A 31 -6.57 39.01 -29.63
C GLY A 31 -6.08 38.65 -28.23
N VAL A 32 -5.58 39.61 -27.47
CA VAL A 32 -5.15 39.41 -26.08
C VAL A 32 -6.30 38.88 -25.22
N LEU A 33 -7.49 39.49 -25.31
CA LEU A 33 -8.67 39.05 -24.55
C LEU A 33 -9.21 37.69 -25.00
N THR A 34 -8.94 37.27 -26.23
CA THR A 34 -9.36 35.96 -26.74
C THR A 34 -8.39 34.86 -26.31
N TYR A 35 -7.07 35.13 -26.30
CA TYR A 35 -6.06 34.09 -26.04
C TYR A 35 -5.53 34.06 -24.60
N VAL A 36 -5.43 35.20 -23.92
CA VAL A 36 -4.86 35.27 -22.56
C VAL A 36 -5.79 34.67 -21.50
N PRO A 37 -7.11 34.92 -21.50
CA PRO A 37 -7.99 34.34 -20.48
C PRO A 37 -8.06 32.81 -20.51
N PRO A 38 -8.24 32.13 -21.66
CA PRO A 38 -8.21 30.67 -21.70
C PRO A 38 -6.87 30.10 -21.24
N LEU A 39 -5.76 30.75 -21.60
CA LEU A 39 -4.42 30.33 -21.18
C LEU A 39 -4.20 30.52 -19.67
N LEU A 40 -4.71 31.61 -19.10
CA LEU A 40 -4.63 31.88 -17.66
C LEU A 40 -5.53 30.95 -16.85
N VAL A 41 -6.74 30.64 -17.35
CA VAL A 41 -7.64 29.64 -16.75
C VAL A 41 -6.97 28.27 -16.76
N ALA A 42 -6.41 27.86 -17.89
CA ALA A 42 -5.80 26.55 -17.99
C ALA A 42 -4.45 26.46 -17.21
N TYR A 43 -3.69 27.55 -17.09
CA TYR A 43 -2.54 27.64 -16.17
C TYR A 43 -2.97 27.55 -14.69
N ARG A 44 -4.01 28.29 -14.29
CA ARG A 44 -4.58 28.27 -12.92
C ARG A 44 -5.22 26.93 -12.58
N SER A 45 -5.75 26.21 -13.56
CA SER A 45 -6.35 24.89 -13.37
C SER A 45 -5.32 23.77 -13.13
N HIS A 46 -4.02 24.05 -13.21
CA HIS A 46 -2.93 23.07 -13.13
C HIS A 46 -3.00 21.94 -14.18
N GLY A 47 -3.86 22.06 -15.19
CA GLY A 47 -4.14 21.03 -16.21
C GLY A 47 -3.03 20.82 -17.23
N PHE A 48 -2.23 21.84 -17.54
CA PHE A 48 -1.25 21.78 -18.63
C PHE A 48 0.00 20.94 -18.35
N TRP A 49 0.27 20.57 -17.09
CA TRP A 49 1.52 19.88 -16.74
C TRP A 49 1.34 18.86 -15.60
N LEU A 50 0.28 18.05 -15.67
CA LEU A 50 0.15 16.94 -14.73
C LEU A 50 1.30 15.95 -14.93
N LYS A 51 2.13 15.80 -13.88
CA LYS A 51 3.24 14.83 -13.86
C LYS A 51 2.80 13.43 -13.44
N ARG A 52 1.66 13.34 -12.74
CA ARG A 52 1.14 12.10 -12.15
C ARG A 52 -0.37 12.07 -12.30
N SER A 53 -0.90 10.86 -12.45
CA SER A 53 -2.32 10.56 -12.38
C SER A 53 -2.52 9.38 -11.45
N SER A 54 -3.78 9.11 -11.11
CA SER A 54 -4.17 7.97 -10.30
C SER A 54 -5.27 7.17 -10.98
N TYR A 55 -5.36 5.88 -10.64
CA TYR A 55 -6.49 5.04 -10.99
C TYR A 55 -6.86 4.16 -9.79
N ALA A 56 -8.13 3.79 -9.69
CA ALA A 56 -8.61 2.86 -8.69
C ALA A 56 -8.49 1.43 -9.21
N GLU A 57 -7.94 0.50 -8.43
CA GLU A 57 -7.92 -0.93 -8.74
C GLU A 57 -8.02 -1.73 -7.44
N GLN A 58 -8.79 -2.81 -7.47
CA GLN A 58 -8.78 -3.81 -6.41
C GLN A 58 -7.62 -4.77 -6.67
N PRO A 59 -6.67 -4.91 -5.71
CA PRO A 59 -5.56 -5.81 -5.88
C PRO A 59 -5.99 -7.27 -5.72
N SER A 60 -5.38 -8.15 -6.53
CA SER A 60 -5.45 -9.58 -6.28
C SER A 60 -4.44 -9.93 -5.18
N VAL A 61 -4.94 -10.06 -3.94
CA VAL A 61 -4.15 -10.45 -2.76
C VAL A 61 -4.36 -11.92 -2.44
N ARG A 62 -3.27 -12.62 -2.11
CA ARG A 62 -3.30 -14.02 -1.65
C ARG A 62 -2.40 -14.23 -0.45
N PHE A 63 -2.94 -14.82 0.60
CA PHE A 63 -2.19 -15.19 1.79
C PHE A 63 -1.21 -16.33 1.49
N ARG A 64 0.06 -16.13 1.79
CA ARG A 64 1.11 -17.12 1.51
C ARG A 64 1.23 -18.21 2.57
N HIS A 65 0.45 -18.12 3.65
CA HIS A 65 0.56 -19.01 4.80
C HIS A 65 1.93 -18.94 5.49
N GLU A 66 2.65 -17.84 5.29
CA GLU A 66 3.89 -17.56 6.00
C GLU A 66 3.58 -16.64 7.17
N VAL A 67 3.94 -17.09 8.37
CA VAL A 67 3.62 -16.43 9.64
C VAL A 67 4.87 -16.40 10.51
N LEU A 68 5.13 -15.27 11.13
CA LEU A 68 6.13 -15.12 12.18
C LEU A 68 5.48 -14.43 13.38
N LEU A 69 5.47 -15.13 14.50
CA LEU A 69 4.83 -14.73 15.75
C LEU A 69 5.89 -14.66 16.86
N VAL A 70 5.87 -13.55 17.59
CA VAL A 70 6.61 -13.40 18.85
C VAL A 70 5.64 -12.92 19.93
N GLY A 71 5.54 -13.71 20.99
CA GLY A 71 4.82 -13.38 22.21
C GLY A 71 5.80 -12.95 23.29
N LEU A 72 5.65 -11.73 23.80
CA LEU A 72 6.44 -11.19 24.90
C LEU A 72 5.80 -11.59 26.22
N MET A 73 6.60 -12.17 27.12
CA MET A 73 6.16 -12.62 28.43
C MET A 73 6.42 -11.58 29.52
N GLU A 74 5.66 -11.68 30.60
CA GLU A 74 5.96 -10.97 31.84
C GLU A 74 7.34 -11.41 32.37
N GLY A 75 8.19 -10.46 32.74
CA GLY A 75 9.57 -10.73 33.15
C GLY A 75 10.62 -10.65 32.03
N GLY A 76 10.23 -10.31 30.80
CA GLY A 76 11.15 -9.97 29.71
C GLY A 76 11.65 -11.17 28.88
N ASP A 77 11.14 -12.37 29.12
CA ASP A 77 11.34 -13.52 28.24
C ASP A 77 10.32 -13.51 27.08
N PHE A 78 10.51 -14.37 26.08
CA PHE A 78 9.63 -14.44 24.92
C PHE A 78 9.37 -15.88 24.48
N VAL A 79 8.20 -16.09 23.91
CA VAL A 79 7.82 -17.30 23.19
C VAL A 79 7.65 -16.97 21.72
N GLY A 80 7.93 -17.93 20.85
CA GLY A 80 7.87 -17.70 19.42
C GLY A 80 7.27 -18.88 18.68
N TRP A 81 6.75 -18.58 17.50
CA TRP A 81 6.42 -19.58 16.51
C TRP A 81 6.49 -18.98 15.12
N SER A 82 6.88 -19.81 14.15
CA SER A 82 6.81 -19.41 12.76
C SER A 82 6.36 -20.57 11.88
N SER A 83 5.93 -20.27 10.66
CA SER A 83 5.75 -21.26 9.61
C SER A 83 7.09 -21.79 9.06
N PHE A 84 8.22 -21.16 9.41
CA PHE A 84 9.54 -21.47 8.87
C PHE A 84 10.26 -22.50 9.75
N PRO A 85 10.56 -23.71 9.23
CA PRO A 85 11.20 -24.75 10.03
C PRO A 85 12.57 -24.35 10.59
N ALA A 86 13.34 -23.55 9.85
CA ALA A 86 14.66 -23.10 10.27
C ALA A 86 14.58 -22.16 11.49
N CYS A 87 13.66 -21.19 11.47
CA CYS A 87 13.39 -20.32 12.63
C CYS A 87 12.92 -21.13 13.85
N ASN A 88 12.01 -22.10 13.65
CA ASN A 88 11.51 -22.93 14.75
C ASN A 88 12.61 -23.75 15.45
N ARG A 89 13.64 -24.19 14.71
CA ARG A 89 14.82 -24.86 15.30
C ARG A 89 15.65 -23.90 16.15
N LEU A 90 15.73 -22.63 15.77
CA LEU A 90 16.47 -21.60 16.52
C LEU A 90 15.77 -21.20 17.81
N LEU A 91 14.44 -21.32 17.87
CA LEU A 91 13.65 -21.01 19.07
C LEU A 91 13.83 -22.04 20.20
N GLY A 92 14.15 -23.30 19.87
CA GLY A 92 14.41 -24.35 20.86
C GLY A 92 13.28 -24.47 21.90
N ASP A 93 13.62 -24.31 23.18
CA ASP A 93 12.69 -24.45 24.31
C ASP A 93 11.60 -23.34 24.36
N ARG A 94 11.79 -22.23 23.65
CA ARG A 94 10.83 -21.11 23.55
C ARG A 94 9.75 -21.32 22.49
N LEU A 95 9.83 -22.42 21.74
CA LEU A 95 8.86 -22.76 20.71
C LEU A 95 7.54 -23.23 21.32
N ARG A 96 6.42 -22.61 20.92
CA ARG A 96 5.07 -23.09 21.23
C ARG A 96 4.33 -23.29 19.91
N VAL A 97 3.88 -24.50 19.60
CA VAL A 97 3.22 -24.79 18.31
C VAL A 97 1.73 -24.46 18.41
N PRO A 98 1.23 -23.42 17.74
CA PRO A 98 -0.16 -23.01 17.82
C PRO A 98 -1.05 -23.78 16.84
N LEU A 99 -2.36 -23.74 17.10
CA LEU A 99 -3.36 -24.08 16.10
C LEU A 99 -3.63 -22.85 15.23
N VAL A 100 -3.38 -22.97 13.92
CA VAL A 100 -3.56 -21.87 12.95
C VAL A 100 -4.72 -22.18 12.02
N SER A 101 -5.60 -21.20 11.86
CA SER A 101 -6.71 -21.23 10.92
C SER A 101 -6.70 -19.93 10.12
N ALA A 102 -6.78 -20.06 8.80
CA ALA A 102 -6.82 -18.95 7.87
C ALA A 102 -7.94 -19.22 6.87
N ARG A 103 -8.79 -18.23 6.65
CA ARG A 103 -9.89 -18.29 5.69
C ARG A 103 -9.93 -17.01 4.88
N GLU A 104 -9.70 -17.14 3.58
CA GLU A 104 -9.96 -16.05 2.63
C GLU A 104 -11.44 -16.10 2.19
N GLU A 105 -12.07 -14.94 2.09
CA GLU A 105 -13.46 -14.79 1.68
C GLU A 105 -13.54 -13.84 0.48
N ASP A 106 -14.29 -14.29 -0.53
CA ASP A 106 -14.74 -13.49 -1.67
C ASP A 106 -16.23 -13.22 -1.42
N SER A 107 -16.53 -12.01 -0.95
CA SER A 107 -17.87 -11.62 -0.49
C SER A 107 -18.77 -11.20 -1.64
N ASN A 108 -18.19 -10.65 -2.70
CA ASN A 108 -18.92 -10.15 -3.87
C ASN A 108 -18.94 -11.15 -5.06
N GLN A 109 -18.22 -12.27 -4.93
CA GLN A 109 -18.10 -13.35 -5.92
C GLN A 109 -17.49 -12.91 -7.26
N ASP A 110 -16.58 -11.93 -7.23
CA ASP A 110 -15.90 -11.43 -8.43
C ASP A 110 -14.61 -12.20 -8.79
N GLY A 111 -14.21 -13.17 -7.96
CA GLY A 111 -13.02 -13.98 -8.14
C GLY A 111 -11.76 -13.40 -7.49
N MET A 112 -11.85 -12.18 -6.94
CA MET A 112 -10.83 -11.59 -6.06
C MET A 112 -11.20 -11.83 -4.61
N MET A 113 -10.19 -12.04 -3.76
CA MET A 113 -10.44 -12.16 -2.33
C MET A 113 -10.68 -10.75 -1.77
N ASP A 114 -11.63 -10.62 -0.85
CA ASP A 114 -11.96 -9.35 -0.19
C ASP A 114 -11.42 -9.28 1.25
N LEU A 115 -11.28 -10.45 1.89
CA LEU A 115 -11.02 -10.51 3.32
C LEU A 115 -10.24 -11.77 3.71
N LEU A 116 -9.32 -11.62 4.67
CA LEU A 116 -8.69 -12.72 5.40
C LEU A 116 -9.16 -12.73 6.85
N ASN A 117 -9.77 -13.83 7.25
CA ASN A 117 -10.01 -14.20 8.63
C ASN A 117 -8.87 -15.10 9.11
N PHE A 118 -7.97 -14.55 9.92
CA PHE A 118 -6.86 -15.26 10.53
C PHE A 118 -7.12 -15.46 12.02
N ARG A 119 -6.97 -16.71 12.49
CA ARG A 119 -7.08 -17.05 13.90
C ARG A 119 -5.97 -18.02 14.27
N LEU A 120 -5.23 -17.67 15.32
CA LEU A 120 -4.12 -18.45 15.86
C LEU A 120 -4.34 -18.64 17.36
N GLU A 121 -4.22 -19.88 17.82
CA GLU A 121 -4.37 -20.25 19.23
C GLU A 121 -3.04 -20.78 19.75
N LEU A 122 -2.36 -19.99 20.57
CA LEU A 122 -1.05 -20.29 21.11
C LEU A 122 -1.22 -21.05 22.44
N PRO A 123 -0.83 -22.33 22.52
CA PRO A 123 -0.85 -23.06 23.77
C PRO A 123 0.23 -22.51 24.70
N LEU A 124 -0.19 -22.15 25.90
CA LEU A 124 0.68 -21.60 26.94
C LEU A 124 0.54 -22.44 28.19
N GLN A 125 1.61 -22.50 28.98
CA GLN A 125 1.58 -23.10 30.30
C GLN A 125 0.85 -22.16 31.29
N ALA A 126 0.36 -22.70 32.40
CA ALA A 126 -0.32 -21.93 33.44
C ALA A 126 0.54 -20.79 34.03
N THR A 127 1.87 -20.94 33.98
CA THR A 127 2.86 -19.96 34.45
C THR A 127 3.23 -18.92 33.40
N GLU A 128 3.02 -19.19 32.10
CA GLU A 128 3.43 -18.32 31.02
C GLU A 128 2.38 -17.24 30.79
N GLN A 129 2.72 -15.96 31.01
CA GLN A 129 1.79 -14.84 30.87
C GLN A 129 2.26 -13.90 29.77
N ILE A 130 1.42 -13.68 28.76
CA ILE A 130 1.75 -12.84 27.60
C ILE A 130 1.32 -11.41 27.86
N VAL A 131 2.26 -10.48 27.76
CA VAL A 131 2.05 -9.03 27.93
C VAL A 131 2.14 -8.28 26.59
N GLY A 132 2.70 -8.90 25.56
CA GLY A 132 2.78 -8.30 24.24
C GLY A 132 2.88 -9.32 23.13
N ILE A 133 2.58 -8.87 21.92
CA ILE A 133 2.60 -9.71 20.74
C ILE A 133 3.05 -8.90 19.53
N GLN A 134 3.79 -9.57 18.66
CA GLN A 134 4.19 -9.07 17.36
C GLN A 134 3.89 -10.16 16.33
N LEU A 135 3.18 -9.78 15.28
CA LEU A 135 2.77 -10.71 14.23
C LEU A 135 3.14 -10.14 12.86
N ILE A 136 3.78 -10.98 12.07
CA ILE A 136 4.04 -10.76 10.65
C ILE A 136 3.29 -11.82 9.85
N LEU A 137 2.49 -11.37 8.89
CA LEU A 137 1.83 -12.17 7.88
C LEU A 137 2.33 -11.74 6.51
N THR A 138 2.63 -12.69 5.61
CA THR A 138 3.03 -12.36 4.23
C THR A 138 1.95 -12.72 3.21
N PHE A 139 1.91 -11.93 2.13
CA PHE A 139 0.94 -12.07 1.06
C PHE A 139 1.63 -11.89 -0.28
N THR A 140 1.04 -12.48 -1.32
CA THR A 140 1.32 -12.12 -2.71
C THR A 140 0.32 -11.05 -3.12
N TYR A 141 0.81 -9.97 -3.72
CA TYR A 141 0.02 -8.82 -4.12
C TYR A 141 0.23 -8.57 -5.62
N GLN A 142 -0.86 -8.53 -6.37
CA GLN A 142 -0.83 -8.36 -7.82
C GLN A 142 -1.81 -7.29 -8.29
N LEU A 143 -1.33 -6.43 -9.19
CA LEU A 143 -2.09 -5.44 -9.95
C LEU A 143 -1.95 -5.77 -11.44
N GLN A 144 -3.01 -5.52 -12.22
CA GLN A 144 -3.06 -5.86 -13.65
C GLN A 144 -3.63 -4.75 -14.54
N ARG A 145 -4.35 -3.76 -13.99
CA ARG A 145 -5.14 -2.82 -14.81
C ARG A 145 -4.32 -1.96 -15.77
N MET A 146 -3.16 -1.45 -15.33
CA MET A 146 -2.27 -0.59 -16.15
C MET A 146 -0.90 -1.25 -16.37
N SER A 147 -0.18 -1.47 -15.28
CA SER A 147 1.09 -2.20 -15.27
C SER A 147 0.90 -3.46 -14.45
N THR A 148 1.38 -4.58 -14.97
CA THR A 148 1.41 -5.85 -14.24
C THR A 148 2.44 -5.73 -13.12
N PHE A 149 1.99 -5.39 -11.92
CA PHE A 149 2.87 -5.26 -10.76
C PHE A 149 2.67 -6.47 -9.86
N VAL A 150 3.76 -7.16 -9.54
CA VAL A 150 3.76 -8.33 -8.66
C VAL A 150 4.77 -8.11 -7.56
N MET A 151 4.32 -8.24 -6.32
CA MET A 151 5.20 -8.17 -5.15
C MET A 151 4.80 -9.17 -4.08
N GLN A 152 5.77 -9.53 -3.25
CA GLN A 152 5.49 -10.11 -1.95
C GLN A 152 5.41 -8.99 -0.93
N CYS A 153 4.29 -8.93 -0.23
CA CYS A 153 4.00 -7.91 0.76
C CYS A 153 3.81 -8.52 2.15
N MET A 154 3.69 -7.65 3.13
CA MET A 154 3.65 -8.00 4.55
C MET A 154 2.62 -7.13 5.27
N ALA A 155 1.85 -7.77 6.15
CA ALA A 155 1.12 -7.10 7.21
C ALA A 155 1.88 -7.31 8.53
N PHE A 156 2.30 -6.21 9.15
CA PHE A 156 2.92 -6.22 10.46
C PHE A 156 2.05 -5.42 11.42
N TRP A 157 1.82 -5.98 12.60
CA TRP A 157 1.24 -5.25 13.71
C TRP A 157 1.78 -5.78 15.04
N GLN A 158 1.70 -4.93 16.05
CA GLN A 158 2.11 -5.26 17.40
C GLN A 158 1.13 -4.67 18.41
N ALA A 159 0.98 -5.35 19.53
CA ALA A 159 0.16 -4.91 20.64
C ALA A 159 0.88 -5.24 21.95
N SER A 160 0.83 -4.34 22.92
CA SER A 160 1.38 -4.58 24.25
C SER A 160 0.48 -3.97 25.30
N SER A 161 0.36 -4.64 26.44
CA SER A 161 -0.42 -4.22 27.58
C SER A 161 0.38 -4.51 28.85
N PRO A 162 0.27 -3.67 29.89
CA PRO A 162 0.87 -3.98 31.19
C PRO A 162 0.19 -5.17 31.90
N LEU A 163 -0.96 -5.63 31.40
CA LEU A 163 -1.71 -6.73 31.98
C LEU A 163 -1.67 -7.97 31.06
N PRO A 164 -1.47 -9.18 31.63
CA PRO A 164 -1.53 -10.44 30.90
C PRO A 164 -2.81 -10.59 30.07
N GLY A 165 -2.64 -10.86 28.78
CA GLY A 165 -3.74 -11.03 27.84
C GLY A 165 -4.24 -12.46 27.75
N SER A 166 -5.51 -12.60 27.41
CA SER A 166 -6.15 -13.85 26.98
C SER A 166 -6.36 -13.88 25.47
N LYS A 167 -6.70 -12.72 24.90
CA LYS A 167 -7.00 -12.58 23.48
C LYS A 167 -6.59 -11.21 22.96
N VAL A 168 -6.13 -11.17 21.71
CA VAL A 168 -5.94 -9.95 20.94
C VAL A 168 -6.80 -10.00 19.69
N PHE A 169 -7.52 -8.91 19.41
CA PHE A 169 -8.31 -8.74 18.21
C PHE A 169 -7.80 -7.56 17.40
N VAL A 170 -7.53 -7.77 16.12
CA VAL A 170 -7.04 -6.75 15.19
C VAL A 170 -7.91 -6.78 13.94
N SER A 171 -8.39 -5.62 13.52
CA SER A 171 -9.16 -5.47 12.29
C SER A 171 -8.62 -4.28 11.52
N GLY A 172 -8.36 -4.45 10.22
CA GLY A 172 -7.87 -3.35 9.39
C GLY A 172 -7.77 -3.69 7.92
N ASP A 173 -7.40 -2.70 7.14
CA ASP A 173 -7.26 -2.76 5.69
C ASP A 173 -5.78 -2.95 5.32
N LEU A 174 -5.49 -3.85 4.39
CA LEU A 174 -4.16 -4.00 3.80
C LEU A 174 -3.96 -2.94 2.71
N LYS A 175 -3.42 -1.79 3.08
CA LYS A 175 -3.27 -0.66 2.15
C LYS A 175 -1.93 -0.62 1.45
N LEU A 176 -1.95 -0.21 0.19
CA LEU A 176 -0.73 0.01 -0.60
C LEU A 176 -0.11 1.36 -0.24
N HIS A 177 1.15 1.36 0.16
CA HIS A 177 1.93 2.55 0.46
C HIS A 177 3.01 2.76 -0.62
N GLN A 178 2.86 3.82 -1.40
CA GLN A 178 3.72 4.13 -2.54
C GLN A 178 4.58 5.38 -2.27
N ARG A 179 5.90 5.18 -2.13
CA ARG A 179 6.91 6.27 -2.11
C ARG A 179 7.28 6.71 -3.53
N GLN A 180 7.21 5.79 -4.49
CA GLN A 180 7.39 6.06 -5.92
C GLN A 180 6.13 5.66 -6.70
N PRO A 181 5.72 6.43 -7.72
CA PRO A 181 4.68 6.00 -8.65
C PRO A 181 5.08 4.71 -9.38
N LEU A 182 4.09 3.84 -9.65
CA LEU A 182 4.28 2.66 -10.49
C LEU A 182 4.34 3.06 -11.96
N SER A 183 4.96 2.24 -12.80
CA SER A 183 4.94 2.42 -14.25
C SER A 183 3.51 2.42 -14.80
N HIS A 184 3.28 3.15 -15.88
CA HIS A 184 1.97 3.16 -16.55
C HIS A 184 1.71 1.87 -17.36
N THR A 185 2.77 1.14 -17.75
CA THR A 185 2.69 -0.11 -18.52
C THR A 185 3.88 -1.01 -18.20
N GLY A 186 3.75 -2.30 -18.52
CA GLY A 186 4.83 -3.29 -18.42
C GLY A 186 4.74 -4.16 -17.17
N LEU A 187 5.67 -5.10 -17.04
CA LEU A 187 5.81 -5.98 -15.88
C LEU A 187 6.78 -5.35 -14.88
N ASP A 188 6.35 -5.16 -13.64
CA ASP A 188 7.19 -4.77 -12.53
C ASP A 188 7.14 -5.84 -11.45
N SER A 189 8.19 -6.64 -11.39
CA SER A 189 8.38 -7.74 -10.43
C SER A 189 9.55 -7.48 -9.48
N ARG A 190 10.00 -6.22 -9.34
CA ARG A 190 11.18 -5.86 -8.54
C ARG A 190 11.08 -6.30 -7.09
N TYR A 191 9.86 -6.33 -6.55
CA TYR A 191 9.58 -6.73 -5.16
C TYR A 191 8.94 -8.12 -5.05
N ASN A 192 9.00 -8.93 -6.12
CA ASN A 192 8.60 -10.34 -6.08
C ASN A 192 9.73 -11.21 -5.49
N VAL A 193 10.16 -10.84 -4.29
CA VAL A 193 11.20 -11.52 -3.52
C VAL A 193 10.70 -11.73 -2.10
N SER A 194 11.07 -12.87 -1.51
CA SER A 194 10.65 -13.24 -0.15
C SER A 194 10.94 -12.15 0.86
N VAL A 195 9.94 -11.76 1.63
CA VAL A 195 10.11 -10.76 2.71
C VAL A 195 10.93 -11.36 3.85
N ILE A 196 10.74 -12.66 4.12
CA ILE A 196 11.46 -13.41 5.16
C ILE A 196 12.26 -14.51 4.47
N ASN A 197 13.55 -14.62 4.78
CA ASN A 197 14.39 -15.70 4.29
C ASN A 197 14.18 -16.96 5.13
N GLY A 198 13.11 -17.71 4.83
CA GLY A 198 12.73 -18.93 5.54
C GLY A 198 13.73 -20.08 5.53
N THR A 199 14.76 -20.00 4.68
CA THR A 199 15.83 -21.00 4.56
C THR A 199 17.11 -20.64 5.31
N SER A 200 17.21 -19.42 5.83
CA SER A 200 18.42 -18.98 6.51
C SER A 200 18.66 -19.76 7.81
N PRO A 201 19.90 -20.16 8.09
CA PRO A 201 20.27 -20.73 9.39
C PRO A 201 20.53 -19.68 10.47
N PHE A 202 20.57 -18.39 10.13
CA PHE A 202 20.97 -17.33 11.06
C PHE A 202 19.76 -16.70 11.77
N ALA A 203 19.85 -16.54 13.10
CA ALA A 203 18.79 -15.91 13.89
C ALA A 203 18.53 -14.45 13.51
N GLN A 204 19.56 -13.74 13.03
CA GLN A 204 19.47 -12.33 12.61
C GLN A 204 18.51 -12.11 11.44
N ASP A 205 18.36 -13.11 10.57
CA ASP A 205 17.47 -13.05 9.41
C ASP A 205 15.98 -13.23 9.78
N TYR A 206 15.72 -13.68 11.01
CA TYR A 206 14.38 -13.80 11.59
C TYR A 206 14.06 -12.71 12.61
N ASP A 207 14.99 -11.79 12.85
CA ASP A 207 14.74 -10.65 13.73
C ASP A 207 13.72 -9.71 13.08
N LEU A 208 12.62 -9.44 13.79
CA LEU A 208 11.53 -8.61 13.29
C LEU A 208 12.02 -7.20 12.95
N VAL A 209 12.97 -6.66 13.71
CA VAL A 209 13.50 -5.31 13.45
C VAL A 209 14.16 -5.26 12.08
N ASN A 210 15.03 -6.23 11.77
CA ASN A 210 15.71 -6.31 10.48
C ASN A 210 14.73 -6.53 9.33
N ILE A 211 13.75 -7.43 9.51
CA ILE A 211 12.73 -7.71 8.49
C ILE A 211 11.89 -6.46 8.20
N VAL A 212 11.40 -5.79 9.23
CA VAL A 212 10.56 -4.59 9.08
C VAL A 212 11.38 -3.43 8.49
N ALA A 213 12.62 -3.24 8.93
CA ALA A 213 13.51 -2.21 8.40
C ALA A 213 13.78 -2.43 6.90
N ALA A 214 14.21 -3.64 6.51
CA ALA A 214 14.48 -3.99 5.11
C ALA A 214 13.21 -3.87 4.23
N TYR A 215 12.03 -4.17 4.79
CA TYR A 215 10.78 -3.98 4.07
C TYR A 215 10.43 -2.51 3.87
N GLN A 216 10.64 -1.65 4.87
CA GLN A 216 10.34 -0.22 4.81
C GLN A 216 11.29 0.57 3.88
N GLU A 217 12.47 0.03 3.58
CA GLU A 217 13.38 0.60 2.57
C GLU A 217 12.81 0.53 1.15
N ARG A 218 11.86 -0.38 0.90
CA ARG A 218 11.21 -0.51 -0.41
C ARG A 218 10.40 0.76 -0.72
N ASN A 219 10.35 1.11 -2.00
CA ASN A 219 9.56 2.26 -2.45
C ASN A 219 8.07 1.95 -2.56
N VAL A 220 7.69 0.67 -2.58
CA VAL A 220 6.30 0.21 -2.60
C VAL A 220 6.16 -0.87 -1.54
N THR A 221 5.28 -0.63 -0.58
CA THR A 221 5.02 -1.52 0.56
C THR A 221 3.53 -1.61 0.82
N THR A 222 3.12 -2.51 1.71
CA THR A 222 1.77 -2.54 2.29
C THR A 222 1.83 -2.23 3.77
N ILE A 223 0.78 -1.58 4.27
CA ILE A 223 0.60 -1.29 5.68
C ILE A 223 -0.78 -1.77 6.12
N LEU A 224 -0.88 -2.24 7.36
CA LEU A 224 -2.18 -2.52 7.96
C LEU A 224 -2.74 -1.22 8.52
N SER A 225 -3.79 -0.69 7.90
CA SER A 225 -4.44 0.56 8.27
C SER A 225 -5.78 0.26 8.91
N GLY A 226 -5.97 0.63 10.18
CA GLY A 226 -7.22 0.35 10.89
C GLY A 226 -7.21 0.87 12.32
N PRO A 227 -8.30 0.64 13.07
CA PRO A 227 -8.29 0.84 14.51
C PRO A 227 -7.19 0.00 15.17
N GLY A 228 -6.65 0.51 16.28
CA GLY A 228 -5.61 -0.18 17.02
C GLY A 228 -6.07 -1.56 17.55
N PRO A 229 -5.12 -2.42 17.93
CA PRO A 229 -5.42 -3.74 18.47
C PRO A 229 -6.23 -3.63 19.77
N ILE A 230 -7.24 -4.49 19.91
CA ILE A 230 -8.05 -4.62 21.12
C ILE A 230 -7.46 -5.75 21.98
N TRP A 231 -7.04 -5.41 23.19
CA TRP A 231 -6.48 -6.34 24.16
C TRP A 231 -7.55 -6.80 25.16
N VAL A 232 -7.68 -8.11 25.33
CA VAL A 232 -8.60 -8.72 26.29
C VAL A 232 -7.80 -9.46 27.34
N VAL A 233 -8.15 -9.27 28.60
CA VAL A 233 -7.48 -9.86 29.77
C VAL A 233 -8.28 -11.04 30.33
N GLY A 234 -7.74 -11.73 31.35
CA GLY A 234 -8.47 -12.77 32.09
C GLY A 234 -8.38 -14.15 31.43
N ARG A 235 -7.17 -14.65 31.23
CA ARG A 235 -6.95 -16.00 30.68
C ARG A 235 -7.16 -17.06 31.74
N ALA A 236 -7.84 -18.16 31.41
CA ALA A 236 -7.87 -19.34 32.28
C ALA A 236 -6.48 -20.05 32.25
N PRO A 237 -6.09 -20.75 33.33
CA PRO A 237 -4.76 -21.36 33.44
C PRO A 237 -4.37 -22.28 32.27
N ASP A 238 -5.33 -23.07 31.77
CA ASP A 238 -5.10 -24.04 30.69
C ASP A 238 -5.63 -23.56 29.32
N ALA A 239 -6.08 -22.31 29.23
CA ALA A 239 -6.59 -21.77 27.97
C ALA A 239 -5.45 -21.22 27.09
N PRO A 240 -5.51 -21.44 25.77
CA PRO A 240 -4.55 -20.84 24.85
C PRO A 240 -4.74 -19.32 24.76
N PHE A 241 -3.67 -18.62 24.39
CA PHE A 241 -3.78 -17.22 23.99
C PHE A 241 -4.28 -17.13 22.54
N VAL A 242 -5.35 -16.37 22.33
CA VAL A 242 -6.01 -16.30 21.02
C VAL A 242 -5.66 -15.01 20.29
N VAL A 243 -5.11 -15.15 19.10
CA VAL A 243 -4.88 -14.07 18.15
C VAL A 243 -5.95 -14.13 17.09
N GLN A 244 -6.73 -13.08 16.95
CA GLN A 244 -7.73 -12.96 15.89
C GLN A 244 -7.43 -11.72 15.07
N THR A 245 -7.20 -11.90 13.78
CA THR A 245 -6.88 -10.82 12.84
C THR A 245 -7.81 -10.91 11.64
N THR A 246 -8.52 -9.82 11.38
CA THR A 246 -9.35 -9.65 10.18
C THR A 246 -8.70 -8.59 9.29
N ILE A 247 -8.32 -8.98 8.07
CA ILE A 247 -7.64 -8.09 7.13
C ILE A 247 -8.52 -7.94 5.90
N HIS A 248 -8.92 -6.71 5.60
CA HIS A 248 -9.68 -6.37 4.40
C HIS A 248 -8.74 -6.01 3.24
N TYR A 249 -9.15 -6.32 2.02
CA TYR A 249 -8.45 -6.00 0.78
C TYR A 249 -9.23 -4.92 0.02
N PRO A 250 -9.03 -3.63 0.36
CA PRO A 250 -9.79 -2.56 -0.25
C PRO A 250 -9.36 -2.27 -1.69
N VAL A 251 -10.20 -1.52 -2.41
CA VAL A 251 -9.81 -0.84 -3.65
C VAL A 251 -8.79 0.24 -3.32
N GLU A 252 -7.67 0.24 -4.04
CA GLU A 252 -6.56 1.17 -3.82
C GLU A 252 -6.45 2.20 -4.93
N LEU A 253 -6.01 3.41 -4.57
CA LEU A 253 -5.67 4.46 -5.53
C LEU A 253 -4.19 4.39 -5.87
N ILE A 254 -3.88 3.90 -7.06
CA ILE A 254 -2.52 3.71 -7.53
C ILE A 254 -2.03 4.93 -8.30
N LEU A 255 -0.89 5.45 -7.90
CA LEU A 255 -0.21 6.57 -8.55
C LEU A 255 0.71 6.07 -9.67
N TYR A 256 0.63 6.71 -10.83
CA TYR A 256 1.52 6.47 -11.96
C TYR A 256 1.97 7.80 -12.61
N PRO A 257 3.16 7.85 -13.24
CA PRO A 257 3.60 9.03 -13.96
C PRO A 257 2.84 9.14 -15.29
N LEU A 258 2.39 10.35 -15.61
CA LEU A 258 1.92 10.62 -16.96
C LEU A 258 3.15 10.74 -17.86
N ALA A 259 3.22 9.91 -18.90
CA ALA A 259 4.27 10.04 -19.88
C ALA A 259 4.13 11.41 -20.56
N THR A 260 5.04 12.33 -20.26
CA THR A 260 5.27 13.52 -21.09
C THR A 260 5.97 13.06 -22.36
N ARG A 261 5.25 12.33 -23.23
CA ARG A 261 5.64 12.15 -24.63
C ARG A 261 4.94 13.23 -25.44
N TRP A 262 5.45 14.45 -25.33
CA TRP A 262 5.23 15.49 -26.32
C TRP A 262 6.57 16.17 -26.58
N LEU A 263 7.04 15.95 -27.82
CA LEU A 263 8.26 16.40 -28.52
C LEU A 263 9.56 15.64 -28.22
#